data_AF-A0A4P6YRM5-F1
#
_entry.id   AF-A0A4P6YRM5-F1
#
_cell.length_a   1.000
_cell.length_b   1.000
_cell.length_c   1.000
_cell.angle_alpha   90.00
_cell.angle_beta   90.00
_cell.angle_gamma   90.00
#
_symmetry.space_group_name_H-M   'P 1'
#
loop_
_entity.id
_entity.type
_entity.pdbx_description
1 polymer ?
#
loop_
_entity_poly.entity_id
_entity_poly.type
_entity_poly.pdbx_seq_one_letter_code
_entity_poly.pdbx_strand_id
1 'polypeptide(L)'
;MTIALRHSKISTSNEVMALSDNFDKRLVGEEFVITANELANDQVRFNGIYYRFVNIDDTPLLPDTKVVIANVAGNVLQLINIDGGI
;
A
#
# COMPACT_ATOMS: atom_id res chain seq x y z
N MET A 1 40.72 -40.12 2.44
CA MET A 1 40.12 -39.09 3.33
C MET A 1 39.24 -38.22 2.44
N THR A 2 37.92 -38.41 2.49
CA THR A 2 36.96 -37.86 1.51
C THR A 2 36.27 -36.63 2.09
N ILE A 3 36.35 -35.50 1.40
CA ILE A 3 35.73 -34.23 1.81
C ILE A 3 34.36 -34.16 1.13
N ALA A 4 33.28 -34.19 1.91
CA ALA A 4 31.92 -34.04 1.39
C ALA A 4 31.63 -32.57 1.06
N LEU A 5 31.45 -32.25 -0.22
CA LEU A 5 30.88 -30.97 -0.65
C LEU A 5 29.39 -30.96 -0.27
N ARG A 6 29.03 -30.14 0.73
CA ARG A 6 27.64 -29.83 1.02
C ARG A 6 27.17 -28.79 0.01
N HIS A 7 26.35 -29.21 -0.96
CA HIS A 7 25.62 -28.29 -1.82
C HIS A 7 24.75 -27.38 -0.95
N SER A 8 25.09 -26.09 -0.90
CA SER A 8 24.17 -25.06 -0.40
C SER A 8 23.03 -24.95 -1.39
N LYS A 9 21.87 -25.44 -0.98
CA LYS A 9 20.61 -25.30 -1.71
C LYS A 9 20.23 -23.82 -1.63
N ILE A 10 20.55 -23.06 -2.67
CA ILE A 10 20.08 -21.68 -2.83
C ILE A 10 18.57 -21.78 -3.07
N SER A 11 17.78 -21.53 -2.04
CA SER A 11 16.32 -21.52 -2.06
C SER A 11 15.82 -20.07 -2.09
N THR A 12 16.17 -19.31 -3.13
CA THR A 12 15.78 -17.88 -3.22
C THR A 12 14.43 -17.62 -3.87
N SER A 13 13.67 -18.64 -4.28
CA SER A 13 12.46 -18.38 -5.09
C SER A 13 11.20 -18.03 -4.30
N ASN A 14 11.14 -18.24 -2.98
CA ASN A 14 9.90 -18.01 -2.20
C ASN A 14 9.90 -16.73 -1.34
N GLU A 15 11.05 -16.16 -1.03
CA GLU A 15 11.13 -14.99 -0.13
C GLU A 15 10.81 -13.68 -0.87
N VAL A 16 11.09 -13.60 -2.17
CA VAL A 16 10.84 -12.39 -2.98
C VAL A 16 9.34 -12.12 -3.17
N MET A 17 8.53 -13.18 -3.27
CA MET A 17 7.07 -13.06 -3.39
C MET A 17 6.42 -12.63 -2.06
N ALA A 18 6.89 -13.20 -0.93
CA ALA A 18 6.35 -12.86 0.38
C ALA A 18 6.70 -11.43 0.84
N LEU A 19 7.79 -10.85 0.33
CA LEU A 19 8.19 -9.47 0.67
C LEU A 19 7.34 -8.43 -0.07
N SER A 20 6.94 -8.71 -1.32
CA SER A 20 6.08 -7.81 -2.10
C SER A 20 4.68 -7.73 -1.50
N ASP A 21 4.06 -8.87 -1.15
CA ASP A 21 2.72 -8.91 -0.55
C ASP A 21 2.67 -8.33 0.88
N ASN A 22 3.78 -8.34 1.62
CA ASN A 22 3.83 -7.81 2.98
C ASN A 22 4.16 -6.32 3.06
N PHE A 23 4.88 -5.74 2.09
CA PHE A 23 5.20 -4.32 2.12
C PHE A 23 3.94 -3.46 2.03
N ASP A 24 3.03 -3.84 1.14
CA ASP A 24 1.80 -3.09 0.86
C ASP A 24 0.78 -3.21 2.00
N LYS A 25 0.71 -4.36 2.68
CA LYS A 25 -0.16 -4.52 3.87
C LYS A 25 0.27 -3.69 5.07
N ARG A 26 1.52 -3.26 5.14
CA ARG A 26 2.00 -2.38 6.21
C ARG A 26 1.47 -0.94 6.09
N LEU A 27 0.92 -0.57 4.93
CA LEU A 27 0.28 0.73 4.74
C LEU A 27 -1.12 0.77 5.36
N VAL A 28 -1.74 -0.38 5.63
CA VAL A 28 -3.08 -0.44 6.21
C VAL A 28 -3.08 0.15 7.62
N GLY A 29 -4.01 1.05 7.89
CA GLY A 29 -4.12 1.81 9.13
C GLY A 29 -3.37 3.14 9.11
N GLU A 30 -2.55 3.40 8.10
CA GLU A 30 -1.90 4.70 7.94
C GLU A 30 -2.92 5.77 7.54
N GLU A 31 -2.78 6.94 8.15
CA GLU A 31 -3.62 8.10 7.91
C GLU A 31 -2.85 9.16 7.12
N PHE A 32 -3.53 9.83 6.19
CA PHE A 32 -2.96 10.96 5.48
C PHE A 32 -4.06 11.91 5.01
N VAL A 33 -3.65 13.09 4.57
CA VAL A 33 -4.56 14.09 3.99
C VAL A 33 -4.42 14.05 2.48
N ILE A 34 -5.54 13.87 1.79
CA ILE A 34 -5.58 13.93 0.33
C ILE A 34 -5.51 15.38 -0.13
N THR A 35 -4.67 15.66 -1.12
CA THR A 35 -4.57 16.99 -1.72
C THR A 35 -5.42 17.11 -2.98
N ALA A 36 -5.76 18.35 -3.37
CA ALA A 36 -6.48 18.63 -4.62
C ALA A 36 -5.79 18.05 -5.87
N ASN A 37 -4.45 18.06 -5.88
CA ASN A 37 -3.68 17.52 -7.00
C ASN A 37 -3.77 15.99 -7.09
N GLU A 38 -3.82 15.30 -5.95
CA GLU A 38 -3.93 13.84 -5.92
C GLU A 38 -5.30 13.37 -6.40
N LEU A 39 -6.36 14.08 -6.02
CA LEU A 39 -7.72 13.84 -6.55
C LEU A 39 -7.80 14.05 -8.06
N ALA A 40 -7.21 15.14 -8.56
CA ALA A 40 -7.22 15.44 -10.00
C ALA A 40 -6.50 14.37 -10.85
N ASN A 41 -5.59 13.61 -10.25
CA ASN A 41 -4.80 12.58 -10.93
C ASN A 41 -5.23 11.14 -10.57
N ASP A 42 -6.26 10.95 -9.75
CA ASP A 42 -6.67 9.64 -9.18
C ASP A 42 -5.49 8.85 -8.58
N GLN A 43 -4.52 9.56 -8.01
CA GLN A 43 -3.30 8.99 -7.45
C GLN A 43 -2.83 9.75 -6.22
N VAL A 44 -2.37 9.01 -5.21
CA VAL A 44 -1.76 9.56 -4.00
C VAL A 44 -0.31 9.14 -3.89
N ARG A 45 0.51 9.99 -3.25
CA ARG A 45 1.93 9.68 -3.05
C ARG A 45 2.19 9.27 -1.60
N PHE A 46 2.52 8.01 -1.39
CA PHE A 46 2.83 7.47 -0.06
C PHE A 46 4.25 6.91 -0.03
N ASN A 47 5.08 7.33 0.94
CA ASN A 47 6.50 6.95 1.05
C ASN A 47 7.32 7.11 -0.25
N GLY A 48 6.95 8.09 -1.08
CA GLY A 48 7.62 8.36 -2.36
C GLY A 48 7.13 7.54 -3.54
N ILE A 49 6.21 6.59 -3.33
CA ILE A 49 5.59 5.75 -4.36
C ILE A 49 4.19 6.29 -4.70
N TYR A 50 3.82 6.23 -5.98
CA TYR A 50 2.48 6.61 -6.44
C TYR A 50 1.55 5.40 -6.44
N TYR A 51 0.43 5.54 -5.75
CA TYR A 51 -0.62 4.55 -5.70
C TYR A 51 -1.88 5.11 -6.34
N ARG A 52 -2.66 4.24 -6.99
CA ARG A 52 -4.06 4.57 -7.29
C ARG A 52 -4.87 4.41 -6.00
N PHE A 53 -6.01 5.07 -5.93
CA PHE A 53 -6.90 4.87 -4.79
C PHE A 53 -8.35 4.71 -5.23
N VAL A 54 -9.14 4.11 -4.34
CA VAL A 54 -10.59 4.07 -4.42
C VAL A 54 -11.14 4.43 -3.05
N ASN A 55 -12.20 5.23 -3.01
CA ASN A 55 -12.94 5.41 -1.78
C ASN A 55 -13.95 4.27 -1.61
N ILE A 56 -14.08 3.71 -0.41
CA ILE A 56 -14.97 2.59 -0.12
C ILE A 56 -16.08 2.90 0.90
N ASP A 57 -16.14 4.13 1.43
CA ASP A 57 -17.15 4.53 2.42
C ASP A 57 -18.32 5.36 1.85
N ASP A 58 -18.44 5.41 0.52
CA ASP A 58 -19.44 6.17 -0.24
C ASP A 58 -19.48 7.70 0.04
N THR A 59 -18.53 8.23 0.82
CA THR A 59 -18.41 9.67 1.02
C THR A 59 -17.67 10.31 -0.16
N PRO A 60 -17.99 11.55 -0.56
CA PRO A 60 -17.13 12.28 -1.49
C PRO A 60 -15.77 12.54 -0.86
N LEU A 61 -14.69 12.20 -1.56
CA LEU A 61 -13.34 12.66 -1.18
C LEU A 61 -13.16 14.10 -1.68
N LEU A 62 -12.96 15.02 -0.75
CA LEU A 62 -12.66 16.41 -1.05
C LEU A 62 -11.17 16.69 -0.84
N PRO A 63 -10.61 17.73 -1.47
CA PRO A 63 -9.29 18.22 -1.11
C PRO A 63 -9.23 18.48 0.40
N ASP A 64 -8.06 18.25 0.98
CA ASP A 64 -7.76 18.44 2.40
C ASP A 64 -8.57 17.54 3.34
N THR A 65 -9.18 16.46 2.82
CA THR A 65 -9.85 15.43 3.62
C THR A 65 -8.83 14.43 4.18
N LYS A 66 -8.94 14.14 5.47
CA LYS A 66 -8.18 13.09 6.13
C LYS A 66 -8.80 11.72 5.88
N VAL A 67 -7.97 10.80 5.42
CA VAL A 67 -8.34 9.43 5.08
C VAL A 67 -7.43 8.44 5.78
N VAL A 68 -7.93 7.22 5.98
CA VAL A 68 -7.15 6.06 6.42
C VAL A 68 -7.11 5.00 5.33
N ILE A 69 -5.97 4.34 5.17
CA ILE A 69 -5.82 3.19 4.28
C ILE A 69 -6.49 1.99 4.95
N ALA A 70 -7.66 1.59 4.48
CA ALA A 70 -8.41 0.47 5.00
C ALA A 70 -7.90 -0.88 4.49
N ASN A 71 -7.40 -0.89 3.25
CA ASN A 71 -6.85 -2.10 2.62
C ASN A 71 -5.95 -1.72 1.44
N VAL A 72 -5.11 -2.67 1.01
CA VAL A 72 -4.27 -2.53 -0.19
C VAL A 72 -4.46 -3.73 -1.10
N ALA A 73 -4.82 -3.46 -2.36
CA ALA A 73 -5.05 -4.47 -3.39
C ALA A 73 -4.10 -4.21 -4.57
N GLY A 74 -2.89 -4.77 -4.49
CA GLY A 74 -1.81 -4.47 -5.45
C GLY A 74 -1.42 -2.99 -5.36
N ASN A 75 -1.49 -2.27 -6.49
CA ASN A 75 -1.16 -0.83 -6.53
C ASN A 75 -2.37 0.10 -6.29
N VAL A 76 -3.42 -0.42 -5.66
CA VAL A 76 -4.65 0.34 -5.34
C VAL A 76 -4.84 0.37 -3.83
N LEU A 77 -4.87 1.58 -3.26
CA LEU A 77 -5.24 1.81 -1.87
C LEU A 77 -6.75 1.96 -1.76
N GLN A 78 -7.36 1.22 -0.84
CA GLN A 78 -8.76 1.42 -0.47
C GLN A 78 -8.80 2.35 0.72
N LEU A 79 -9.43 3.51 0.55
CA LEU A 79 -9.43 4.59 1.51
C LEU A 79 -10.80 4.74 2.17
N ILE A 80 -10.80 5.19 3.42
CA ILE A 80 -11.99 5.58 4.18
C ILE A 80 -11.75 6.99 4.71
N ASN A 81 -12.73 7.87 4.58
CA ASN A 81 -12.76 9.19 5.19
C ASN A 81 -12.91 9.08 6.70
N ILE A 82 -12.03 9.73 7.45
CA ILE A 82 -12.02 9.73 8.92
C ILE A 82 -12.25 11.11 9.53
N ASP A 83 -12.35 12.15 8.70
CA ASP A 83 -12.74 13.49 9.17
C ASP A 83 -14.23 13.58 9.50
N GLY A 84 -15.01 12.54 9.16
CA GLY A 84 -16.42 12.46 9.49
C GLY A 84 -17.20 13.57 8.78
N GLY A 85 -17.62 13.30 7.54
CA GLY A 85 -18.34 14.27 6.71
C GLY A 85 -19.38 15.07 7.50
N ILE A 86 -19.10 16.37 7.65
CA ILE A 86 -20.02 17.42 8.07
C ILE A 86 -20.15 18.45 6.95
#